data_AF-A0AAW1Y3L9-F1
#
_entry.id   AF-A0AAW1Y3L9-F1
#
_cell.length_a   1.000
_cell.length_b   1.000
_cell.length_c   1.000
_cell.angle_alpha   90.00
_cell.angle_beta   90.00
_cell.angle_gamma   90.00
#
_symmetry.space_group_name_H-M   'P 1'
#
loop_
_entity.id
_entity.type
_entity.pdbx_description
1 polymer ?
#
loop_
_entity_poly.entity_id
_entity_poly.type
_entity_poly.pdbx_seq_one_letter_code
_entity_poly.pdbx_strand_id
1 'polypeptide(L)'
;MLVPSEDLSGPAHDLVGVPADEVSSIVRRAKDELIFMATAGYPMWISSDSNAFHPETLNFGEYLRMSQRGIPAPFFQSETSRDIATIRASPITIVQTLMEVDQWLHIFCSMVTNAQILEVLSPGEEESYKERKQVMSAEFVLATPYVPAREAQFVRYSHQQLDGSWIIVDVSVDELRQFHRPSTRSVCRKRPSGCLIRDMQNGSSLVTWVENVDVREKEDEMHAILKPFVESSFALERVVGLQLFNDRQSALSTPRVSTFHPVMHPFHQKEEEALR
;
A
#
# COMPACT_ATOMS: atom_id res chain seq x y z
N MET A 1 36.50 -13.13 11.72
CA MET A 1 35.56 -13.18 12.86
C MET A 1 34.18 -12.95 12.27
N LEU A 2 33.44 -14.02 12.03
CA LEU A 2 32.11 -13.95 11.42
C LEU A 2 31.17 -13.37 12.47
N VAL A 3 30.57 -12.21 12.16
CA VAL A 3 29.49 -11.66 12.96
C VAL A 3 28.31 -12.63 12.82
N PRO A 4 27.71 -13.13 13.91
CA PRO A 4 26.58 -14.03 13.81
C PRO A 4 25.43 -13.28 13.14
N SER A 5 24.81 -13.90 12.13
CA SER A 5 23.48 -13.56 11.69
C SER A 5 22.53 -13.78 12.86
N GLU A 6 22.09 -12.71 13.51
CA GLU A 6 20.97 -12.76 14.45
C GLU A 6 19.74 -13.21 13.65
N ASP A 7 19.24 -14.41 13.92
CA ASP A 7 17.97 -14.92 13.42
C ASP A 7 16.87 -13.88 13.74
N LEU A 8 16.26 -13.33 12.69
CA LEU A 8 15.31 -12.20 12.71
C LEU A 8 13.89 -12.59 13.15
N SER A 9 13.75 -13.56 14.06
CA SER A 9 12.44 -13.98 14.60
C SER A 9 12.27 -13.53 16.05
N GLY A 10 12.24 -12.22 16.27
CA GLY A 10 11.89 -11.61 17.57
C GLY A 10 10.63 -10.73 17.45
N PRO A 11 9.90 -10.48 18.56
CA PRO A 11 8.74 -9.58 18.55
C PRO A 11 9.14 -8.20 18.02
N ALA A 12 8.19 -7.46 17.44
CA ALA A 12 8.43 -6.16 16.84
C ALA A 12 9.25 -5.26 17.76
N HIS A 13 10.54 -5.11 17.43
CA HIS A 13 11.54 -4.48 18.30
C HIS A 13 11.14 -3.06 18.68
N ASP A 14 10.42 -2.39 17.78
CA ASP A 14 9.94 -1.03 17.92
C ASP A 14 8.75 -0.92 18.91
N LEU A 15 7.98 -2.01 19.08
CA LEU A 15 6.85 -2.13 20.03
C LEU A 15 7.23 -2.68 21.41
N VAL A 16 8.43 -3.24 21.56
CA VAL A 16 8.87 -3.81 22.85
C VAL A 16 8.81 -2.75 23.95
N GLY A 17 7.97 -3.00 24.96
CA GLY A 17 7.80 -2.14 26.12
C GLY A 17 6.84 -0.95 25.93
N VAL A 18 6.16 -0.84 24.79
CA VAL A 18 5.15 0.20 24.56
C VAL A 18 3.79 -0.27 25.11
N PRO A 19 3.14 0.49 26.02
CA PRO A 19 1.79 0.19 26.50
C PRO A 19 0.73 0.12 25.39
N ALA A 20 -0.22 -0.81 25.51
CA ALA A 20 -1.23 -1.05 24.47
C ALA A 20 -2.21 0.12 24.25
N ASP A 21 -2.50 0.90 25.29
CA ASP A 21 -3.28 2.12 25.24
C ASP A 21 -2.55 3.23 24.47
N GLU A 22 -1.23 3.31 24.67
CA GLU A 22 -0.36 4.23 23.94
C GLU A 22 -0.33 3.88 22.44
N VAL A 23 -0.11 2.60 22.09
CA VAL A 23 -0.18 2.10 20.70
C VAL A 23 -1.54 2.45 20.07
N SER A 24 -2.64 2.18 20.80
CA SER A 24 -3.97 2.51 20.31
C SER A 24 -4.16 4.02 20.08
N SER A 25 -3.50 4.86 20.87
CA SER A 25 -3.55 6.31 20.69
C SER A 25 -2.81 6.80 19.46
N ILE A 26 -1.63 6.24 19.17
CA ILE A 26 -0.88 6.52 17.93
C ILE A 26 -1.74 6.17 16.73
N VAL A 27 -2.26 4.94 16.70
CA VAL A 27 -2.99 4.38 15.57
C VAL A 27 -4.21 5.22 15.23
N ARG A 28 -4.96 5.66 16.25
CA ARG A 28 -6.11 6.54 16.06
C ARG A 28 -5.69 7.91 15.50
N ARG A 29 -4.62 8.53 16.04
CA ARG A 29 -4.11 9.81 15.50
C ARG A 29 -3.63 9.65 14.05
N ALA A 30 -2.95 8.53 13.75
CA ALA A 30 -2.50 8.20 12.40
C ALA A 30 -3.67 8.03 11.44
N LYS A 31 -4.75 7.36 11.86
CA LYS A 31 -5.98 7.26 11.07
C LYS A 31 -6.56 8.64 10.73
N ASP A 32 -6.71 9.51 11.73
CA ASP A 32 -7.29 10.84 11.53
C ASP A 32 -6.41 11.70 10.60
N GLU A 33 -5.09 11.59 10.73
CA GLU A 33 -4.13 12.24 9.84
C GLU A 33 -4.18 11.70 8.41
N LEU A 34 -4.29 10.37 8.24
CA LEU A 34 -4.41 9.74 6.93
C LEU A 34 -5.70 10.19 6.22
N ILE A 35 -6.83 10.23 6.94
CA ILE A 35 -8.10 10.75 6.41
C ILE A 35 -7.92 12.17 5.91
N PHE A 36 -7.23 13.00 6.70
CA PHE A 36 -6.97 14.38 6.34
C PHE A 36 -6.10 14.48 5.08
N MET A 37 -5.00 13.74 4.99
CA MET A 37 -4.13 13.74 3.80
C MET A 37 -4.84 13.20 2.55
N ALA A 38 -5.68 12.18 2.70
CA ALA A 38 -6.44 11.58 1.61
C ALA A 38 -7.58 12.47 1.10
N THR A 39 -8.07 13.43 1.91
CA THR A 39 -9.22 14.28 1.55
C THR A 39 -8.86 15.72 1.24
N ALA A 40 -7.71 16.20 1.71
CA ALA A 40 -7.26 17.57 1.48
C ALA A 40 -6.96 17.86 0.00
N GLY A 41 -7.13 19.09 -0.45
CA GLY A 41 -6.70 19.57 -1.76
C GLY A 41 -5.55 20.57 -1.62
N TYR A 42 -5.50 21.54 -2.54
CA TYR A 42 -4.71 22.76 -2.33
C TYR A 42 -5.12 23.46 -1.01
N PRO A 43 -4.19 23.98 -0.19
CA PRO A 43 -2.75 24.13 -0.43
C PRO A 43 -1.89 22.95 0.03
N MET A 44 -2.49 21.88 0.57
CA MET A 44 -1.73 20.73 1.06
C MET A 44 -1.09 19.95 -0.09
N TRP A 45 -1.85 19.72 -1.15
CA TRP A 45 -1.37 19.05 -2.35
C TRP A 45 -1.27 20.08 -3.46
N ILE A 46 -0.06 20.24 -4.00
CA ILE A 46 0.24 21.17 -5.08
C ILE A 46 0.36 20.34 -6.35
N SER A 47 -0.58 20.53 -7.27
CA SER A 47 -0.47 20.00 -8.63
C SER A 47 0.40 20.94 -9.45
N SER A 48 1.35 20.41 -10.24
CA SER A 48 2.06 21.27 -11.20
C SER A 48 1.13 21.58 -12.36
N ASP A 49 0.84 22.86 -12.61
CA ASP A 49 -0.04 23.27 -13.68
C ASP A 49 0.46 22.80 -15.07
N SER A 50 -0.50 22.36 -15.90
CA SER A 50 -0.47 22.15 -17.37
C SER A 50 -0.36 20.74 -17.96
N ASN A 51 0.01 19.68 -17.22
CA ASN A 51 -0.04 18.32 -17.77
C ASN A 51 -0.48 17.28 -16.72
N ALA A 52 -1.47 16.46 -17.07
CA ALA A 52 -2.08 15.41 -16.24
C ALA A 52 -1.13 14.25 -15.85
N PHE A 53 0.16 14.37 -16.14
CA PHE A 53 1.19 13.36 -15.91
C PHE A 53 2.11 13.68 -14.73
N HIS A 54 1.95 14.84 -14.10
CA HIS A 54 2.79 15.21 -12.97
C HIS A 54 2.09 14.90 -11.63
N PRO A 55 2.72 14.11 -10.77
CA PRO A 55 2.19 13.69 -9.49
C PRO A 55 2.07 14.89 -8.53
N GLU A 56 1.03 14.89 -7.71
CA GLU A 56 0.83 15.94 -6.70
C GLU A 56 1.99 15.94 -5.71
N THR A 57 2.52 17.14 -5.40
CA THR A 57 3.58 17.30 -4.41
C THR A 57 2.98 17.77 -3.09
N LEU A 58 3.40 17.14 -1.99
CA LEU A 58 2.99 17.56 -0.65
C LEU A 58 3.65 18.90 -0.28
N ASN A 59 2.83 19.88 0.11
CA ASN A 59 3.30 21.08 0.79
C ASN A 59 3.66 20.73 2.24
N PHE A 60 4.94 20.44 2.47
CA PHE A 60 5.43 20.00 3.77
C PHE A 60 5.19 21.03 4.89
N GLY A 61 5.26 22.33 4.59
CA GLY A 61 5.00 23.39 5.56
C GLY A 61 3.54 23.37 6.06
N GLU A 62 2.59 23.24 5.14
CA GLU A 62 1.17 23.11 5.52
C GLU A 62 0.88 21.79 6.22
N TYR A 63 1.51 20.69 5.77
CA TYR A 63 1.41 19.40 6.43
C TYR A 63 1.91 19.45 7.88
N LEU A 64 3.07 20.05 8.17
CA LEU A 64 3.58 20.18 9.53
C LEU A 64 2.73 21.11 10.41
N ARG A 65 2.13 22.15 9.82
CA ARG A 65 1.24 23.05 10.57
C ARG A 65 -0.02 22.33 11.06
N MET A 66 -0.47 21.32 10.31
CA MET A 66 -1.73 20.62 10.56
C MET A 66 -1.54 19.27 11.24
N SER A 67 -0.47 18.55 10.90
CA SER A 67 -0.06 17.34 11.61
C SER A 67 0.50 17.75 12.98
N GLN A 68 0.10 17.08 14.04
CA GLN A 68 0.69 17.27 15.37
C GLN A 68 2.07 16.59 15.48
N ARG A 69 2.78 16.47 14.35
CA ARG A 69 4.03 15.71 14.23
C ARG A 69 5.21 16.67 14.06
N GLY A 70 6.34 16.25 14.61
CA GLY A 70 7.60 16.96 14.42
C GLY A 70 8.12 16.77 12.99
N ILE A 71 9.14 17.58 12.67
CA ILE A 71 10.02 17.34 11.53
C ILE A 71 10.67 15.95 11.64
N PRO A 72 11.12 15.36 10.51
CA PRO A 72 11.84 14.10 10.52
C PRO A 72 13.08 14.20 11.41
N ALA A 73 13.45 13.08 12.02
CA ALA A 73 14.67 13.02 12.81
C ALA A 73 15.90 13.37 11.95
N PRO A 74 16.99 13.87 12.54
CA PRO A 74 18.23 14.09 11.80
C PRO A 74 18.64 12.84 11.00
N PHE A 75 19.15 13.05 9.78
CA PHE A 75 19.50 11.98 8.83
C PHE A 75 18.32 11.16 8.30
N PHE A 76 17.08 11.64 8.44
CA PHE A 76 15.91 11.11 7.74
C PHE A 76 15.34 12.14 6.77
N GLN A 77 14.90 11.66 5.62
CA GLN A 77 14.12 12.43 4.65
C GLN A 77 12.70 11.88 4.58
N SER A 78 11.71 12.76 4.56
CA SER A 78 10.33 12.37 4.27
C SER A 78 10.13 12.20 2.78
N GLU A 79 9.54 11.08 2.39
CA GLU A 79 9.02 10.84 1.06
C GLU A 79 7.50 10.70 1.16
N THR A 80 6.76 11.45 0.35
CA THR A 80 5.29 11.42 0.36
C THR A 80 4.73 11.41 -1.05
N SER A 81 3.80 10.51 -1.32
CA SER A 81 2.94 10.54 -2.52
C SER A 81 1.49 10.27 -2.18
N ARG A 82 0.63 10.69 -3.10
CA ARG A 82 -0.79 10.35 -3.11
C ARG A 82 -1.23 10.01 -4.52
N ASP A 83 -2.09 9.00 -4.63
CA ASP A 83 -2.74 8.63 -5.88
C ASP A 83 -4.19 8.20 -5.64
N ILE A 84 -5.01 8.26 -6.68
CA ILE A 84 -6.44 7.96 -6.65
C ILE A 84 -6.80 7.08 -7.83
N ALA A 85 -7.45 5.94 -7.55
CA ALA A 85 -7.90 5.02 -8.59
C ALA A 85 -9.28 4.42 -8.27
N THR A 86 -10.02 4.11 -9.33
CA THR A 86 -11.21 3.26 -9.25
C THR A 86 -10.80 1.80 -9.42
N ILE A 87 -11.13 0.97 -8.42
CA ILE A 87 -10.84 -0.47 -8.40
C ILE A 87 -12.15 -1.24 -8.50
N ARG A 88 -12.24 -2.22 -9.40
CA ARG A 88 -13.49 -2.97 -9.68
C ARG A 88 -13.80 -4.07 -8.64
N ALA A 89 -13.62 -3.74 -7.36
CA ALA A 89 -13.87 -4.62 -6.23
C ALA A 89 -14.66 -3.87 -5.14
N SER A 90 -15.39 -4.61 -4.31
CA SER A 90 -16.09 -4.03 -3.16
C SER A 90 -15.09 -3.55 -2.09
N PRO A 91 -15.44 -2.58 -1.23
CA PRO A 91 -14.53 -2.09 -0.20
C PRO A 91 -14.02 -3.20 0.72
N ILE A 92 -14.90 -4.12 1.14
CA ILE A 92 -14.52 -5.22 2.03
C ILE A 92 -13.56 -6.21 1.35
N THR A 93 -13.71 -6.45 0.05
CA THR A 93 -12.77 -7.30 -0.70
C THR A 93 -11.37 -6.71 -0.70
N ILE A 94 -11.25 -5.38 -0.90
CA ILE A 94 -9.97 -4.68 -0.86
C ILE A 94 -9.39 -4.74 0.56
N VAL A 95 -10.22 -4.54 1.59
CA VAL A 95 -9.76 -4.62 2.99
C VAL A 95 -9.22 -6.01 3.33
N GLN A 96 -9.98 -7.06 3.02
CA GLN A 96 -9.55 -8.46 3.22
C GLN A 96 -8.20 -8.74 2.56
N THR A 97 -8.09 -8.33 1.30
CA THR A 97 -6.88 -8.48 0.49
C THR A 97 -5.66 -7.80 1.12
N LEU A 98 -5.83 -6.59 1.67
CA LEU A 98 -4.75 -5.80 2.26
C LEU A 98 -4.41 -6.25 3.70
N MET A 99 -5.36 -6.83 4.42
CA MET A 99 -5.17 -7.30 5.79
C MET A 99 -4.57 -8.70 5.87
N GLU A 100 -4.78 -9.54 4.86
CA GLU A 100 -4.24 -10.90 4.79
C GLU A 100 -2.89 -10.94 4.06
N VAL A 101 -1.84 -11.39 4.76
CA VAL A 101 -0.43 -11.29 4.31
C VAL A 101 -0.21 -11.95 2.95
N ASP A 102 -0.73 -13.16 2.75
CA ASP A 102 -0.50 -13.91 1.51
C ASP A 102 -1.16 -13.22 0.30
N GLN A 103 -2.36 -12.65 0.50
CA GLN A 103 -3.04 -11.89 -0.54
C GLN A 103 -2.33 -10.58 -0.83
N TRP A 104 -1.90 -9.88 0.23
CA TRP A 104 -1.13 -8.66 0.12
C TRP A 104 0.17 -8.88 -0.66
N LEU A 105 0.97 -9.89 -0.30
CA LEU A 105 2.19 -10.27 -1.03
C LEU A 105 1.90 -10.66 -2.47
N HIS A 106 0.82 -11.40 -2.71
CA HIS A 106 0.46 -11.82 -4.06
C HIS A 106 0.17 -10.64 -5.00
N ILE A 107 -0.51 -9.60 -4.49
CA ILE A 107 -0.83 -8.40 -5.28
C ILE A 107 0.38 -7.51 -5.47
N PHE A 108 1.14 -7.31 -4.40
CA PHE A 108 2.24 -6.35 -4.37
C PHE A 108 3.61 -7.01 -4.54
N CYS A 109 3.70 -8.19 -5.16
CA CYS A 109 4.95 -8.97 -5.26
C CYS A 109 6.10 -8.25 -5.98
N SER A 110 5.81 -7.24 -6.80
CA SER A 110 6.84 -6.39 -7.42
C SER A 110 7.36 -5.27 -6.52
N MET A 111 6.69 -5.00 -5.38
CA MET A 111 6.98 -3.92 -4.43
C MET A 111 7.27 -4.42 -3.02
N VAL A 112 6.75 -5.60 -2.65
CA VAL A 112 6.84 -6.20 -1.32
C VAL A 112 7.39 -7.61 -1.52
N THR A 113 8.66 -7.79 -1.17
CA THR A 113 9.39 -9.06 -1.34
C THR A 113 9.15 -10.02 -0.19
N ASN A 114 8.91 -9.47 1.00
CA ASN A 114 8.64 -10.24 2.20
C ASN A 114 7.68 -9.48 3.12
N ALA A 115 6.82 -10.21 3.82
CA ALA A 115 5.91 -9.65 4.82
C ALA A 115 5.48 -10.73 5.81
N GLN A 116 5.27 -10.34 7.07
CA GLN A 116 4.74 -11.22 8.10
C GLN A 116 3.97 -10.45 9.17
N ILE A 117 2.95 -11.09 9.75
CA ILE A 117 2.33 -10.62 10.99
C ILE A 117 3.20 -11.08 12.15
N LEU A 118 3.69 -10.12 12.94
CA LEU A 118 4.47 -10.38 14.15
C LEU A 118 3.58 -10.62 15.36
N GLU A 119 2.47 -9.87 15.45
CA GLU A 119 1.53 -9.93 16.58
C GLU A 119 0.15 -9.39 16.15
N VAL A 120 -0.93 -9.95 16.69
CA VAL A 120 -2.28 -9.41 16.54
C VAL A 120 -2.67 -8.69 17.83
N LEU A 121 -2.73 -7.35 17.78
CA LEU A 121 -3.04 -6.51 18.95
C LEU A 121 -4.55 -6.47 19.25
N SER A 122 -5.36 -6.52 18.20
CA SER A 122 -6.82 -6.56 18.28
C SER A 122 -7.34 -7.38 17.09
N PRO A 123 -8.05 -8.49 17.32
CA PRO A 123 -8.57 -9.31 16.22
C PRO A 123 -9.67 -8.60 15.42
N GLY A 124 -10.30 -7.56 15.99
CA GLY A 124 -11.44 -6.87 15.38
C GLY A 124 -12.73 -7.70 15.45
N GLU A 125 -13.77 -7.25 14.75
CA GLU A 125 -14.96 -8.05 14.52
C GLU A 125 -14.65 -9.18 13.53
N GLU A 126 -15.04 -10.40 13.89
CA GLU A 126 -14.84 -11.61 13.08
C GLU A 126 -15.53 -11.43 11.72
N GLU A 127 -14.87 -11.90 10.65
CA GLU A 127 -15.27 -11.77 9.23
C GLU A 127 -15.26 -10.34 8.63
N SER A 128 -15.45 -9.28 9.43
CA SER A 128 -15.56 -7.91 8.92
C SER A 128 -14.26 -7.12 8.94
N TYR A 129 -13.21 -7.57 9.65
CA TYR A 129 -11.92 -6.85 9.82
C TYR A 129 -12.08 -5.46 10.46
N LYS A 130 -13.26 -5.14 10.98
CA LYS A 130 -13.53 -3.85 11.62
C LYS A 130 -12.75 -3.76 12.93
N GLU A 131 -12.05 -2.65 13.13
CA GLU A 131 -11.20 -2.41 14.29
C GLU A 131 -10.01 -3.38 14.48
N ARG A 132 -9.61 -4.11 13.43
CA ARG A 132 -8.50 -5.05 13.51
C ARG A 132 -7.16 -4.32 13.50
N LYS A 133 -6.28 -4.67 14.43
CA LYS A 133 -4.93 -4.10 14.59
C LYS A 133 -3.91 -5.24 14.62
N GLN A 134 -2.92 -5.16 13.75
CA GLN A 134 -1.85 -6.15 13.68
C GLN A 134 -0.51 -5.48 13.46
N VAL A 135 0.52 -6.06 14.05
CA VAL A 135 1.90 -5.67 13.91
C VAL A 135 2.49 -6.40 12.73
N MET A 136 3.10 -5.67 11.81
CA MET A 136 3.64 -6.18 10.57
C MET A 136 5.14 -5.90 10.50
N SER A 137 5.91 -6.81 9.91
CA SER A 137 7.18 -6.49 9.25
C SER A 137 7.00 -6.66 7.75
N ALA A 138 7.57 -5.78 6.95
CA ALA A 138 7.61 -5.92 5.50
C ALA A 138 8.88 -5.32 4.90
N GLU A 139 9.36 -5.97 3.84
CA GLU A 139 10.47 -5.52 3.01
C GLU A 139 9.91 -4.93 1.72
N PHE A 140 10.18 -3.64 1.49
CA PHE A 140 9.73 -2.89 0.32
C PHE A 140 10.88 -2.70 -0.67
N VAL A 141 10.61 -2.94 -1.94
CA VAL A 141 11.53 -2.68 -3.06
C VAL A 141 10.87 -1.73 -4.04
N LEU A 142 11.69 -0.92 -4.70
CA LEU A 142 11.24 -0.11 -5.83
C LEU A 142 11.68 -0.75 -7.14
N ALA A 143 10.99 -0.40 -8.23
CA ALA A 143 11.37 -0.77 -9.59
C ALA A 143 12.63 -0.02 -10.09
N THR A 144 13.60 0.26 -9.21
CA THR A 144 14.88 0.91 -9.54
C THR A 144 16.03 0.28 -8.73
N PRO A 145 17.16 -0.08 -9.37
CA PRO A 145 18.30 -0.69 -8.69
C PRO A 145 19.07 0.29 -7.79
N TYR A 146 18.75 1.58 -7.87
CA TYR A 146 19.43 2.64 -7.11
C TYR A 146 18.85 2.86 -5.72
N VAL A 147 17.71 2.25 -5.41
CA VAL A 147 17.11 2.32 -4.08
C VAL A 147 17.16 0.93 -3.46
N PRO A 148 17.93 0.74 -2.36
CA PRO A 148 18.00 -0.55 -1.70
C PRO A 148 16.64 -0.93 -1.12
N ALA A 149 16.44 -2.23 -0.88
CA ALA A 149 15.28 -2.73 -0.16
C ALA A 149 15.18 -2.07 1.22
N ARG A 150 13.95 -1.77 1.63
CA ARG A 150 13.64 -1.04 2.85
C ARG A 150 12.75 -1.91 3.74
N GLU A 151 13.30 -2.38 4.84
CA GLU A 151 12.50 -3.05 5.88
C GLU A 151 11.83 -2.01 6.78
N ALA A 152 10.54 -2.22 7.09
CA ALA A 152 9.80 -1.43 8.06
C ALA A 152 8.93 -2.32 8.95
N GLN A 153 8.91 -1.98 10.25
CA GLN A 153 7.95 -2.51 11.20
C GLN A 153 6.88 -1.46 11.52
N PHE A 154 5.62 -1.85 11.47
CA PHE A 154 4.49 -0.94 11.63
C PHE A 154 3.25 -1.65 12.17
N VAL A 155 2.36 -0.87 12.76
CA VAL A 155 1.00 -1.32 13.08
C VAL A 155 0.11 -1.02 11.89
N ARG A 156 -0.53 -2.05 11.34
CA ARG A 156 -1.62 -1.95 10.37
C ARG A 156 -2.95 -2.00 11.09
N TYR A 157 -3.81 -1.04 10.81
CA TYR A 157 -5.13 -0.92 11.42
C TYR A 157 -6.21 -0.69 10.36
N SER A 158 -7.28 -1.48 10.45
CA SER A 158 -8.48 -1.33 9.62
C SER A 158 -9.65 -0.76 10.42
N HIS A 159 -10.30 0.26 9.85
CA HIS A 159 -11.42 0.97 10.45
C HIS A 159 -12.52 1.20 9.42
N GLN A 160 -13.76 0.92 9.80
CA GLN A 160 -14.93 1.31 9.01
C GLN A 160 -15.53 2.59 9.59
N GLN A 161 -15.66 3.61 8.75
CA GLN A 161 -16.28 4.88 9.11
C GLN A 161 -17.81 4.74 9.17
N LEU A 162 -18.46 5.71 9.80
CA LEU A 162 -19.92 5.76 9.93
C LEU A 162 -20.65 5.84 8.58
N ASP A 163 -20.00 6.39 7.56
CA ASP A 163 -20.53 6.48 6.19
C ASP A 163 -20.31 5.18 5.37
N GLY A 164 -19.76 4.14 5.99
CA GLY A 164 -19.48 2.85 5.36
C GLY A 164 -18.15 2.77 4.62
N SER A 165 -17.43 3.89 4.46
CA SER A 165 -16.09 3.88 3.86
C SER A 165 -15.06 3.22 4.80
N TRP A 166 -13.98 2.71 4.22
CA TRP A 166 -12.94 1.99 4.95
C TRP A 166 -11.62 2.75 4.94
N ILE A 167 -10.90 2.67 6.05
CA ILE A 167 -9.54 3.15 6.21
C ILE A 167 -8.65 1.96 6.56
N ILE A 168 -7.52 1.85 5.85
CA ILE A 168 -6.38 1.05 6.30
C ILE A 168 -5.23 2.02 6.52
N VAL A 169 -4.67 2.01 7.72
CA VAL A 169 -3.52 2.84 8.09
C VAL A 169 -2.37 1.99 8.63
N ASP A 170 -1.19 2.25 8.12
CA ASP A 170 0.10 1.73 8.52
C ASP A 170 0.87 2.86 9.23
N VAL A 171 1.35 2.61 10.44
CA VAL A 171 2.16 3.58 11.20
C VAL A 171 3.21 2.88 12.05
N SER A 172 4.45 3.36 12.01
CA SER A 172 5.51 2.91 12.92
C SER A 172 5.32 3.58 14.28
N VAL A 173 5.45 2.80 15.35
CA VAL A 173 5.26 3.31 16.73
C VAL A 173 6.46 4.10 17.27
N ASP A 174 7.59 4.05 16.57
CA ASP A 174 8.82 4.77 16.90
C ASP A 174 8.67 6.29 16.96
N GLU A 175 7.64 6.85 16.31
CA GLU A 175 7.37 8.28 16.32
C GLU A 175 7.02 8.84 17.72
N LEU A 176 6.70 7.96 18.68
CA LEU A 176 6.50 8.33 20.09
C LEU A 176 7.79 8.49 20.87
N ARG A 177 8.89 7.90 20.41
CA ARG A 177 10.18 7.97 21.11
C ARG A 177 10.85 9.32 20.89
N GLN A 178 10.09 10.42 20.89
CA GLN A 178 10.54 11.81 20.74
C GLN A 178 11.72 12.19 21.68
N PHE A 179 12.06 11.33 22.64
CA PHE A 179 13.20 11.51 23.55
C PHE A 179 14.13 10.29 23.68
N HIS A 180 13.94 9.20 22.95
CA HIS A 180 14.78 8.00 23.06
C HIS A 180 15.32 7.61 21.69
N ARG A 181 16.66 7.45 21.64
CA ARG A 181 17.49 7.22 20.45
C ARG A 181 16.71 6.51 19.34
N PRO A 182 16.67 7.06 18.10
CA PRO A 182 16.08 6.34 16.99
C PRO A 182 16.70 4.95 16.95
N SER A 183 15.87 3.92 16.78
CA SER A 183 16.34 2.58 16.46
C SER A 183 17.44 2.74 15.39
N THR A 184 18.67 2.40 15.75
CA THR A 184 19.81 2.48 14.82
C THR A 184 19.69 1.44 13.71
N ARG A 185 18.70 0.55 13.81
CA ARG A 185 18.42 -0.54 12.89
C ARG A 185 17.37 -0.18 11.83
N SER A 186 16.37 0.65 12.16
CA SER A 186 15.27 0.95 11.22
C SER A 186 15.75 1.94 10.13
N VAL A 187 15.80 1.45 8.88
CA VAL A 187 16.19 2.20 7.68
C VAL A 187 15.00 2.97 7.09
N CYS A 188 13.78 2.49 7.32
CA CYS A 188 12.54 3.09 6.85
C CYS A 188 11.51 3.08 8.00
N ARG A 189 10.81 4.20 8.17
CA ARG A 189 9.75 4.36 9.18
C ARG A 189 8.46 4.81 8.49
N LYS A 190 7.36 4.13 8.79
CA LYS A 190 6.04 4.51 8.30
C LYS A 190 5.52 5.69 9.12
N ARG A 191 5.39 6.85 8.49
CA ARG A 191 4.41 7.86 8.93
C ARG A 191 3.02 7.37 8.50
N PRO A 192 1.91 7.99 8.94
CA PRO A 192 0.57 7.56 8.56
C PRO A 192 0.44 7.38 7.04
N SER A 193 0.41 6.12 6.62
CA SER A 193 0.36 5.66 5.23
C SER A 193 -0.79 4.67 5.09
N GLY A 194 -1.31 4.48 3.88
CA GLY A 194 -2.36 3.51 3.61
C GLY A 194 -3.41 4.10 2.69
N CYS A 195 -4.68 3.73 2.88
CA CYS A 195 -5.72 4.12 1.93
C CYS A 195 -7.09 4.37 2.55
N LEU A 196 -7.82 5.28 1.91
CA LEU A 196 -9.25 5.52 2.08
C LEU A 196 -10.01 4.89 0.91
N ILE A 197 -10.93 3.99 1.21
CA ILE A 197 -11.68 3.18 0.25
C ILE A 197 -13.17 3.54 0.37
N ARG A 198 -13.75 4.08 -0.69
CA ARG A 198 -15.17 4.47 -0.74
C ARG A 198 -15.93 3.63 -1.77
N ASP A 199 -17.10 3.13 -1.40
CA ASP A 199 -17.99 2.46 -2.35
C ASP A 199 -18.52 3.45 -3.39
N MET A 200 -18.48 3.07 -4.67
CA MET A 200 -19.07 3.83 -5.78
C MET A 200 -20.49 3.38 -6.15
N GLN A 201 -21.09 2.45 -5.41
CA GLN A 201 -22.44 1.91 -5.62
C GLN A 201 -22.65 1.25 -7.00
N ASN A 202 -21.56 0.86 -7.66
CA ASN A 202 -21.55 0.24 -8.99
C ASN A 202 -20.70 -1.05 -9.01
N GLY A 203 -20.40 -1.61 -7.83
CA GLY A 203 -19.51 -2.75 -7.66
C GLY A 203 -18.02 -2.40 -7.71
N SER A 204 -17.66 -1.13 -7.78
CA SER A 204 -16.29 -0.63 -7.70
C SER A 204 -16.08 0.26 -6.47
N SER A 205 -14.83 0.45 -6.09
CA SER A 205 -14.41 1.33 -5.01
C SER A 205 -13.49 2.43 -5.52
N LEU A 206 -13.68 3.66 -5.05
CA LEU A 206 -12.71 4.74 -5.20
C LEU A 206 -11.69 4.63 -4.07
N VAL A 207 -10.43 4.39 -4.43
CA VAL A 207 -9.32 4.24 -3.50
C VAL A 207 -8.42 5.47 -3.62
N THR A 208 -8.25 6.18 -2.52
CA THR A 208 -7.20 7.20 -2.37
C THR A 208 -6.09 6.62 -1.51
N TRP A 209 -4.92 6.40 -2.10
CA TRP A 209 -3.74 5.90 -1.40
C TRP A 209 -2.81 7.05 -1.05
N VAL A 210 -2.28 7.06 0.17
CA VAL A 210 -1.25 7.99 0.63
C VAL A 210 -0.08 7.15 1.14
N GLU A 211 1.09 7.36 0.58
CA GLU A 211 2.33 6.83 1.14
C GLU A 211 3.09 7.99 1.79
N ASN A 212 3.50 7.83 3.05
CA ASN A 212 4.24 8.83 3.79
C ASN A 212 5.28 8.14 4.69
N VAL A 213 6.55 8.25 4.35
CA VAL A 213 7.63 7.51 5.02
C VAL A 213 8.81 8.40 5.34
N ASP A 214 9.47 8.13 6.46
CA ASP A 214 10.76 8.71 6.80
C ASP A 214 11.85 7.67 6.52
N VAL A 215 12.74 7.99 5.59
CA VAL A 215 13.82 7.09 5.15
C VAL A 215 15.15 7.64 5.60
N ARG A 216 15.99 6.77 6.17
CA ARG A 216 17.34 7.16 6.59
C ARG A 216 18.17 7.52 5.36
N GLU A 217 18.67 8.75 5.32
CA GLU A 217 19.63 9.19 4.34
C GLU A 217 20.95 8.47 4.58
N LYS A 218 21.39 7.66 3.61
CA LYS A 218 22.79 7.30 3.51
C LYS A 218 23.49 8.42 2.76
N GLU A 219 24.65 8.84 3.27
CA GLU A 219 25.38 10.03 2.83
C GLU A 219 25.80 10.04 1.33
N ASP A 220 25.57 8.97 0.54
CA ASP A 220 26.08 8.84 -0.84
C ASP A 220 25.20 8.08 -1.89
N GLU A 221 23.97 7.66 -1.61
CA GLU A 221 23.29 6.68 -2.50
C GLU A 221 22.19 7.21 -3.46
N MET A 222 21.54 8.35 -3.19
CA MET A 222 20.43 8.81 -4.06
C MET A 222 20.78 10.09 -4.82
N HIS A 223 21.02 9.95 -6.13
CA HIS A 223 21.19 11.09 -7.02
C HIS A 223 19.96 12.01 -6.96
N ALA A 224 20.18 13.32 -6.78
CA ALA A 224 19.12 14.33 -6.68
C ALA A 224 18.11 14.31 -7.85
N ILE A 225 18.51 13.78 -9.01
CA ILE A 225 17.66 13.61 -10.20
C ILE A 225 16.60 12.50 -10.01
N LEU A 226 16.90 11.46 -9.23
CA LEU A 226 16.00 10.33 -9.00
C LEU A 226 14.95 10.61 -7.93
N LYS A 227 15.21 11.57 -7.05
CA LYS A 227 14.36 11.89 -5.89
C LYS A 227 12.89 12.17 -6.27
N PRO A 228 12.57 13.03 -7.25
CA PRO A 228 11.17 13.28 -7.63
C PRO A 228 10.44 12.05 -8.19
N PHE A 229 11.17 11.15 -8.88
CA PHE A 229 10.59 9.92 -9.43
C PHE A 229 10.28 8.90 -8.33
N VAL A 230 11.18 8.79 -7.35
CA VAL A 230 11.00 7.91 -6.19
C VAL A 230 9.82 8.39 -5.34
N GLU A 231 9.79 9.67 -4.98
CA GLU A 231 8.74 10.23 -4.12
C GLU A 231 7.34 10.04 -4.71
N SER A 232 7.21 10.12 -6.04
CA SER A 232 5.94 9.99 -6.74
C SER A 232 5.51 8.56 -7.08
N SER A 233 6.42 7.59 -7.13
CA SER A 233 6.08 6.25 -7.60
C SER A 233 5.35 5.40 -6.57
N PHE A 234 5.55 5.63 -5.27
CA PHE A 234 5.03 4.72 -4.25
C PHE A 234 3.51 4.62 -4.25
N ALA A 235 2.76 5.73 -4.10
CA ALA A 235 1.30 5.66 -4.08
C ALA A 235 0.73 5.17 -5.42
N LEU A 236 1.35 5.58 -6.54
CA LEU A 236 0.98 5.16 -7.89
C LEU A 236 1.12 3.65 -8.07
N GLU A 237 2.26 3.08 -7.70
CA GLU A 237 2.50 1.63 -7.81
C GLU A 237 1.48 0.86 -6.98
N ARG A 238 1.05 1.39 -5.83
CA ARG A 238 0.05 0.74 -4.98
C ARG A 238 -1.33 0.69 -5.64
N VAL A 239 -1.79 1.80 -6.20
CA VAL A 239 -3.09 1.81 -6.89
C VAL A 239 -3.05 0.97 -8.18
N VAL A 240 -1.94 0.98 -8.92
CA VAL A 240 -1.73 0.14 -10.11
C VAL A 240 -1.71 -1.34 -9.75
N GLY A 241 -1.07 -1.73 -8.65
CA GLY A 241 -1.07 -3.11 -8.16
C GLY A 241 -2.49 -3.65 -7.93
N LEU A 242 -3.35 -2.86 -7.27
CA LEU A 242 -4.75 -3.21 -7.06
C LEU A 242 -5.54 -3.35 -8.37
N GLN A 243 -5.32 -2.43 -9.33
CA GLN A 243 -5.97 -2.49 -10.64
C GLN A 243 -5.57 -3.75 -11.41
N LEU A 244 -4.27 -4.03 -11.51
CA LEU A 244 -3.74 -5.18 -12.24
C LEU A 244 -4.22 -6.51 -11.66
N PHE A 245 -4.28 -6.64 -10.34
CA PHE A 245 -4.83 -7.83 -9.70
C PHE A 245 -6.31 -8.00 -10.04
N ASN A 246 -7.09 -6.94 -9.92
CA ASN A 246 -8.52 -6.97 -10.20
C ASN A 246 -8.82 -7.36 -11.67
N ASP A 247 -8.04 -6.84 -12.61
CA ASP A 247 -8.17 -7.16 -14.04
C ASP A 247 -7.85 -8.63 -14.32
N ARG A 248 -6.84 -9.19 -13.66
CA ARG A 248 -6.51 -10.63 -13.74
C ARG A 248 -7.64 -11.50 -13.20
N GLN A 249 -8.23 -11.15 -12.06
CA GLN A 249 -9.36 -11.90 -11.49
C GLN A 249 -10.59 -11.85 -12.40
N SER A 250 -10.86 -10.70 -13.00
CA SER A 250 -11.94 -10.53 -13.97
C SER A 250 -11.72 -11.41 -15.21
N ALA A 251 -10.50 -11.44 -15.76
CA ALA A 251 -10.14 -12.29 -16.89
C ALA A 251 -10.31 -13.79 -16.60
N LEU A 252 -9.93 -14.25 -15.40
CA LEU A 252 -10.10 -15.63 -14.96
C LEU A 252 -11.58 -16.03 -14.76
N SER A 253 -12.42 -15.06 -14.39
CA SER A 253 -13.86 -15.27 -14.14
C SER A 253 -14.70 -15.26 -15.41
N THR A 254 -14.14 -14.80 -16.55
CA THR A 254 -14.85 -14.88 -17.83
C THR A 254 -14.81 -16.30 -18.41
N PRO A 255 -15.96 -16.93 -18.73
CA PRO A 255 -15.97 -18.23 -19.36
C PRO A 255 -15.28 -18.12 -20.73
N ARG A 256 -14.25 -18.95 -20.96
CA ARG A 256 -13.67 -19.12 -22.28
C ARG A 256 -14.76 -19.67 -23.21
N VAL A 257 -15.36 -18.81 -24.03
CA VAL A 257 -16.17 -19.28 -25.15
C VAL A 257 -15.21 -19.94 -26.13
N SER A 258 -15.04 -21.26 -26.02
CA SER A 258 -14.38 -22.05 -27.04
C SER A 258 -15.36 -22.17 -28.20
N THR A 259 -15.29 -21.26 -29.17
CA THR A 259 -15.89 -21.47 -30.48
C THR A 259 -15.07 -22.52 -31.21
N PHE A 260 -15.33 -23.80 -30.91
CA PHE A 260 -15.02 -24.86 -31.86
C PHE A 260 -15.96 -24.67 -33.05
N HIS A 261 -15.46 -24.02 -34.11
CA HIS A 261 -16.07 -24.14 -35.43
C HIS A 261 -15.62 -25.48 -36.03
N PRO A 262 -16.51 -26.47 -36.22
CA PRO A 262 -16.16 -27.62 -37.03
C PRO A 262 -15.94 -27.14 -38.47
N VAL A 263 -14.73 -27.33 -38.98
CA VAL A 263 -14.42 -27.12 -40.39
C VAL A 263 -15.15 -28.21 -41.18
N MET A 264 -16.28 -27.86 -41.79
CA MET A 264 -16.94 -28.72 -42.77
C MET A 264 -16.14 -28.67 -44.08
N HIS A 265 -15.38 -29.73 -44.34
CA HIS A 265 -14.78 -29.98 -45.65
C HIS A 265 -15.90 -30.36 -46.64
N PRO A 266 -16.04 -29.69 -47.80
CA PRO A 266 -16.98 -30.11 -48.82
C PRO A 266 -16.34 -31.18 -49.70
N PHE A 267 -16.61 -32.45 -49.41
CA PHE A 267 -16.37 -33.54 -50.36
C PHE A 267 -17.63 -34.42 -50.47
N HIS A 268 -17.97 -34.72 -51.73
CA HIS A 268 -19.00 -35.64 -52.23
C HIS A 268 -20.44 -35.14 -52.31
N GLN A 269 -20.78 -34.55 -53.47
CA GLN A 269 -21.99 -34.92 -54.23
C GLN A 269 -21.90 -34.37 -55.66
N LYS A 270 -21.22 -35.11 -56.55
CA LYS A 270 -21.41 -35.08 -58.01
C LYS A 270 -20.90 -36.40 -58.56
N GLU A 271 -21.79 -37.37 -58.75
CA GLU A 271 -21.73 -38.41 -59.79
C GLU A 271 -22.85 -39.43 -59.53
N GLU A 272 -24.03 -39.15 -60.05
CA GLU A 272 -24.96 -40.21 -60.48
C GLU A 272 -25.95 -39.64 -61.50
N GLU A 273 -25.42 -39.26 -62.66
CA GLU A 273 -26.20 -39.18 -63.91
C GLU A 273 -25.28 -39.64 -65.05
N ALA A 274 -25.00 -40.94 -65.05
CA ALA A 274 -24.40 -41.63 -66.18
C ALA A 274 -24.81 -43.11 -66.18
N LEU A 275 -25.69 -43.45 -67.13
CA LEU A 275 -26.04 -44.78 -67.65
C LEU A 275 -27.04 -45.67 -66.89
N ARG A 276 -28.24 -45.71 -67.52
CA ARG A 276 -29.20 -46.83 -67.68
C ARG A 276 -30.32 -46.99 -66.66
#